data_AF-A0A415DW46-F1
#
_entry.id   AF-A0A415DW46-F1
#
_cell.length_a   1.000
_cell.length_b   1.000
_cell.length_c   1.000
_cell.angle_alpha   90.00
_cell.angle_beta   90.00
_cell.angle_gamma   90.00
#
_symmetry.space_group_name_H-M   'P 1'
#
loop_
_entity.id
_entity.type
_entity.pdbx_description
1 polymer ?
#
loop_
_entity_poly.entity_id
_entity_poly.type
_entity_poly.pdbx_seq_one_letter_code
_entity_poly.pdbx_strand_id
1 'polypeptide(L)'
;MKTAKKGDWVQVEETVLKAGHRAPQVPEDTQNCDLKLWVKGIARHEAVIGEAMEIVTVTGRRTSGTLVEVNPRYIHDYGDFQPELLKVELQLKELMEEAN
;
A
#
# COMPACT_ATOMS: atom_id res chain seq x y z
N MET A 1 19.36 4.14 -1.56
CA MET A 1 17.99 3.65 -1.24
C MET A 1 17.02 4.31 -2.21
N LYS A 2 15.95 3.63 -2.62
CA LYS A 2 14.89 4.28 -3.43
C LYS A 2 14.13 5.28 -2.55
N THR A 3 13.82 6.43 -3.13
CA THR A 3 13.01 7.50 -2.52
C THR A 3 11.70 7.58 -3.28
N ALA A 4 10.57 7.60 -2.57
CA ALA A 4 9.27 7.89 -3.14
C ALA A 4 9.06 9.40 -3.20
N LYS A 5 8.45 9.89 -4.27
CA LYS A 5 7.95 11.26 -4.39
C LYS A 5 6.43 11.28 -4.22
N LYS A 6 5.88 12.45 -3.89
CA LYS A 6 4.43 12.65 -3.90
C LYS A 6 3.86 12.31 -5.28
N GLY A 7 2.82 11.47 -5.30
CA GLY A 7 2.20 10.98 -6.54
C GLY A 7 2.68 9.61 -6.99
N ASP A 8 3.80 9.10 -6.45
CA ASP A 8 4.29 7.77 -6.80
C ASP A 8 3.35 6.68 -6.29
N TRP A 9 3.29 5.58 -7.05
CA TRP A 9 2.65 4.35 -6.59
C TRP A 9 3.58 3.61 -5.65
N VAL A 10 3.16 3.42 -4.40
CA VAL A 10 4.00 2.85 -3.35
C VAL A 10 3.25 1.77 -2.58
N GLN A 11 3.99 0.95 -1.84
CA GLN A 11 3.46 0.02 -0.85
C GLN A 11 3.95 0.41 0.54
N VAL A 12 3.01 0.46 1.49
CA VAL A 12 3.32 0.63 2.90
C VAL A 12 2.97 -0.63 3.69
N GLU A 13 3.71 -0.87 4.76
CA GLU A 13 3.46 -1.92 5.76
C GLU A 13 3.01 -1.28 7.07
N GLU A 14 1.99 -1.86 7.69
CA GLU A 14 1.49 -1.46 9.01
C GLU A 14 1.29 -2.70 9.89
N THR A 15 1.69 -2.63 11.17
CA THR A 15 1.27 -3.62 12.18
C THR A 15 -0.11 -3.23 12.71
N VAL A 16 -1.14 -3.95 12.27
CA VAL A 16 -2.54 -3.69 12.65
C VAL A 16 -2.84 -4.17 14.06
N LEU A 17 -2.31 -5.34 14.44
CA LEU A 17 -2.36 -5.86 15.81
C LEU A 17 -0.99 -6.41 16.18
N LYS A 18 -0.47 -6.01 17.33
CA LYS A 18 0.73 -6.63 17.89
C LYS A 18 0.44 -8.07 18.34
N ALA A 19 1.47 -8.90 18.42
CA ALA A 19 1.39 -10.23 19.02
C ALA A 19 0.65 -10.19 20.37
N GLY A 20 -0.21 -11.18 20.63
CA GLY A 20 -1.06 -11.29 21.80
C GLY A 20 -2.37 -10.50 21.76
N HIS A 21 -2.57 -9.63 20.76
CA HIS A 21 -3.82 -8.87 20.59
C HIS A 21 -4.81 -9.52 19.61
N ARG A 22 -4.55 -10.75 19.14
CA ARG A 22 -5.49 -11.50 18.30
C ARG A 22 -6.60 -12.09 19.16
N ALA A 23 -7.72 -12.42 18.54
CA ALA A 23 -8.85 -13.01 19.25
C ALA A 23 -8.42 -14.32 19.98
N PRO A 24 -8.91 -14.57 21.20
CA PRO A 24 -8.38 -15.63 22.08
C PRO A 24 -8.48 -17.04 21.50
N GLN A 25 -9.37 -17.27 20.52
CA GLN A 25 -9.57 -18.56 19.88
C GLN A 25 -8.58 -18.89 18.75
N VAL A 26 -7.69 -17.98 18.36
CA VAL A 26 -6.66 -18.32 17.35
C VAL A 26 -5.58 -19.22 17.99
N PRO A 27 -4.92 -20.09 17.22
CA PRO A 27 -3.88 -20.97 17.77
C PRO A 27 -2.70 -20.18 18.35
N GLU A 28 -1.94 -20.82 19.25
CA GLU A 28 -0.85 -20.18 20.01
C GLU A 28 0.24 -19.59 19.11
N ASP A 29 0.62 -20.30 18.04
CA ASP A 29 1.59 -19.83 17.05
C ASP A 29 1.15 -18.50 16.39
N THR A 30 -0.14 -18.35 16.14
CA THR A 30 -0.76 -17.16 15.56
C THR A 30 -0.85 -16.03 16.58
N GLN A 31 -1.06 -16.33 17.86
CA GLN A 31 -1.00 -15.33 18.93
C GLN A 31 0.41 -14.73 19.07
N ASN A 32 1.44 -15.54 18.83
CA ASN A 32 2.84 -15.13 18.97
C ASN A 32 3.36 -14.30 17.77
N CYS A 33 2.51 -13.97 16.80
CA CYS A 33 2.87 -13.22 15.60
C CYS A 33 2.10 -11.89 15.50
N ASP A 34 2.77 -10.84 15.03
CA ASP A 34 2.13 -9.59 14.64
C ASP A 34 1.19 -9.81 13.44
N LEU A 35 0.00 -9.19 13.48
CA LEU A 35 -0.84 -9.04 12.29
C LEU A 35 -0.38 -7.83 11.50
N LYS A 36 0.16 -8.09 10.32
CA LYS A 36 0.66 -7.07 9.42
C LYS A 36 -0.26 -6.86 8.22
N LEU A 37 -0.31 -5.62 7.73
CA LEU A 37 -1.04 -5.19 6.55
C LEU A 37 -0.04 -4.59 5.58
N TRP A 38 -0.07 -5.06 4.33
CA TRP A 38 0.55 -4.37 3.21
C TRP A 38 -0.54 -3.80 2.33
N VAL A 39 -0.41 -2.52 2.00
CA VAL A 39 -1.38 -1.84 1.16
C VAL A 39 -0.68 -0.88 0.22
N LYS A 40 -1.18 -0.84 -1.01
CA LYS A 40 -0.67 0.04 -2.06
C LYS A 40 -1.52 1.30 -2.19
N GLY A 41 -0.88 2.40 -2.57
CA GLY A 41 -1.55 3.67 -2.79
C GLY A 41 -0.64 4.74 -3.36
N ILE A 42 -1.22 5.93 -3.54
CA ILE A 42 -0.52 7.12 -4.03
C ILE A 42 0.15 7.83 -2.87
N ALA A 43 1.47 7.98 -2.93
CA ALA A 43 2.28 8.67 -1.92
C ALA A 43 1.88 10.14 -1.75
N ARG A 44 1.80 10.61 -0.50
CA ARG A 44 1.37 11.99 -0.19
C ARG A 44 2.50 12.97 0.04
N HIS A 45 3.72 12.48 0.28
CA HIS A 45 4.93 13.28 0.46
C HIS A 45 6.16 12.49 -0.01
N GLU A 46 7.34 13.11 0.08
CA GLU A 46 8.61 12.44 -0.17
C GLU A 46 9.02 11.61 1.05
N ALA A 47 9.56 10.40 0.85
CA ALA A 47 10.15 9.59 1.90
C ALA A 47 11.10 8.53 1.32
N VAL A 48 12.05 8.05 2.13
CA VAL A 48 12.94 6.94 1.80
C VAL A 48 12.34 5.62 2.31
N ILE A 49 12.61 4.50 1.63
CA ILE A 49 12.21 3.17 2.11
C ILE A 49 12.68 2.98 3.57
N GLY A 50 11.76 2.55 4.44
CA GLY A 50 11.95 2.41 5.89
C GLY A 50 11.37 3.56 6.71
N GLU A 51 10.99 4.68 6.08
CA GLU A 51 10.37 5.83 6.75
C GLU A 51 8.84 5.75 6.76
N ALA A 52 8.21 6.56 7.61
CA ALA A 52 6.76 6.70 7.61
C ALA A 52 6.29 7.33 6.29
N MET A 53 5.20 6.81 5.73
CA MET A 53 4.56 7.30 4.52
C MET A 53 3.06 7.29 4.68
N GLU A 54 2.43 8.39 4.28
CA GLU A 54 1.00 8.46 4.09
C GLU A 54 0.61 8.22 2.64
N ILE A 55 -0.42 7.40 2.42
CA ILE A 55 -0.95 7.07 1.10
C ILE A 55 -2.46 7.29 1.01
N VAL A 56 -2.94 7.41 -0.22
CA VAL A 56 -4.37 7.28 -0.56
C VAL A 56 -4.54 6.07 -1.48
N THR A 57 -5.38 5.11 -1.10
CA THR A 57 -5.68 3.93 -1.91
C THR A 57 -6.53 4.31 -3.12
N VAL A 58 -6.60 3.43 -4.12
CA VAL A 58 -7.47 3.60 -5.30
C VAL A 58 -8.97 3.68 -4.99
N THR A 59 -9.37 3.32 -3.76
CA THR A 59 -10.74 3.44 -3.23
C THR A 59 -10.94 4.71 -2.40
N GLY A 60 -9.95 5.62 -2.37
CA GLY A 60 -10.02 6.89 -1.63
C GLY A 60 -9.69 6.80 -0.13
N ARG A 61 -9.34 5.62 0.40
CA ARG A 61 -8.97 5.47 1.82
C ARG A 61 -7.60 6.08 2.08
N ARG A 62 -7.52 6.99 3.06
CA ARG A 62 -6.26 7.55 3.57
C ARG A 62 -5.71 6.67 4.69
N THR A 63 -4.46 6.26 4.59
CA THR A 63 -3.80 5.38 5.58
C THR A 63 -2.30 5.64 5.61
N SER A 64 -1.63 5.26 6.69
CA SER A 64 -0.20 5.44 6.89
C SER A 64 0.49 4.13 7.27
N GLY A 65 1.77 4.02 6.96
CA GLY A 65 2.60 2.90 7.37
C GLY A 65 4.07 3.17 7.06
N THR A 66 4.91 2.16 7.18
CA THR A 66 6.31 2.22 6.77
C THR A 66 6.40 2.00 5.27
N LEU A 67 7.08 2.90 4.54
CA LEU A 67 7.34 2.73 3.11
C LEU A 67 8.24 1.52 2.89
N VAL A 68 7.75 0.50 2.18
CA VAL A 68 8.53 -0.72 1.90
C VAL A 68 8.92 -0.86 0.44
N GLU A 69 8.16 -0.27 -0.49
CA GLU A 69 8.44 -0.40 -1.92
C GLU A 69 7.89 0.78 -2.75
N VAL A 70 8.60 1.13 -3.82
CA VAL A 70 8.19 2.13 -4.82
C VAL A 70 8.03 1.43 -6.17
N ASN A 71 6.86 1.60 -6.80
CA ASN A 71 6.44 0.91 -8.02
C ASN A 71 6.51 -0.62 -7.89
N PRO A 72 5.80 -1.22 -6.92
CA PRO A 72 5.91 -2.64 -6.60
C PRO A 72 5.45 -3.55 -7.75
N ARG A 73 6.29 -4.52 -8.15
CA ARG A 73 5.95 -5.57 -9.13
C ARG A 73 5.37 -6.82 -8.47
N TYR A 74 4.66 -7.65 -9.23
CA TYR A 74 4.31 -9.00 -8.80
C TYR A 74 5.50 -9.94 -9.01
N ILE A 75 5.88 -10.68 -7.97
CA ILE A 75 7.07 -11.57 -7.99
C ILE A 75 6.79 -12.84 -8.81
N HIS A 76 5.57 -13.39 -8.71
CA HIS A 76 5.05 -14.38 -9.63
C HIS A 76 4.72 -13.63 -10.92
N ASP A 77 5.54 -13.81 -11.97
CA ASP A 77 5.76 -12.75 -12.95
C ASP A 77 4.50 -12.35 -13.75
N TYR A 78 4.36 -11.04 -13.90
CA TYR A 78 3.49 -10.35 -14.86
C TYR A 78 4.25 -9.16 -15.49
N GLY A 79 5.58 -9.28 -15.56
CA GLY A 79 6.48 -8.17 -15.91
C GLY A 79 6.64 -7.12 -14.81
N ASP A 80 7.27 -6.01 -15.16
CA ASP A 80 7.45 -4.86 -14.28
C ASP A 80 6.18 -4.02 -14.18
N PHE A 81 6.04 -3.28 -13.07
CA PHE A 81 4.96 -2.31 -12.91
C PHE A 81 5.04 -1.24 -14.02
N GLN A 82 3.92 -1.06 -14.73
CA GLN A 82 3.76 -0.05 -15.78
C GLN A 82 2.92 1.13 -15.24
N PRO A 83 3.54 2.28 -14.91
CA PRO A 83 2.83 3.43 -14.33
C PRO A 83 1.70 3.97 -15.21
N GLU A 84 1.84 3.83 -16.53
CA GLU A 84 0.86 4.30 -17.52
C GLU A 84 -0.49 3.60 -17.34
N LEU A 85 -0.50 2.30 -17.00
CA LEU A 85 -1.72 1.54 -16.79
C LEU A 85 -2.51 2.05 -15.58
N LEU A 86 -1.82 2.36 -14.48
CA LEU A 86 -2.44 2.95 -13.30
C LEU A 86 -3.03 4.33 -13.63
N LYS A 87 -2.28 5.15 -14.37
CA LYS A 87 -2.76 6.47 -14.79
C LYS A 87 -4.04 6.37 -15.62
N VAL A 88 -4.08 5.48 -16.61
CA VAL A 88 -5.27 5.26 -17.45
C VAL A 88 -6.46 4.77 -16.61
N GLU A 89 -6.24 3.84 -15.68
CA GLU A 89 -7.30 3.35 -14.78
C GLU A 89 -7.93 4.49 -13.96
N LEU A 90 -7.10 5.34 -13.34
CA LEU A 90 -7.58 6.46 -12.53
C LEU A 90 -8.37 7.47 -13.37
N GLN A 91 -7.86 7.84 -14.55
CA GLN A 91 -8.55 8.74 -15.47
C GLN A 91 -9.89 8.17 -15.94
N LEU A 92 -9.94 6.86 -16.24
CA LEU A 92 -11.18 6.22 -16.67
C LEU A 92 -12.24 6.25 -15.56
N LYS A 93 -11.85 6.03 -14.30
CA LYS A 93 -12.78 6.11 -13.17
C LYS A 93 -13.36 7.51 -12.99
N GLU A 94 -12.53 8.55 -13.08
CA GLU A 94 -12.99 9.95 -13.01
C GLU A 94 -14.02 10.24 -14.11
N LEU A 95 -13.74 9.85 -15.36
CA LEU A 95 -14.68 10.03 -16.48
C LEU A 95 -16.00 9.28 -16.29
N MET A 96 -15.95 8.07 -15.72
CA MET A 96 -17.15 7.27 -15.44
C MET A 96 -17.99 7.85 -14.31
N GLU A 97 -17.37 8.48 -13.31
CA GLU A 97 -18.08 9.18 -12.23
C GLU A 97 -18.76 10.46 -12.74
N GLU A 98 -18.09 11.24 -13.60
CA GLU A 98 -18.66 12.47 -14.19
C GLU A 98 -19.84 12.20 -15.14
N ALA A 99 -19.91 11.02 -15.74
CA ALA A 99 -20.98 10.64 -16.67
C ALA A 99 -22.28 10.17 -15.99
N ASN A 100 -22.27 9.95 -14.67
CA ASN A 100 -23.43 9.53 -13.88
C ASN A 100 -24.12 10.71 -13.18
#